data_AF-A0A7Z9RIK6-F1
#
_entry.id   AF-A0A7Z9RIK6-F1
#
_cell.length_a   1.000
_cell.length_b   1.000
_cell.length_c   1.000
_cell.angle_alpha   90.00
_cell.angle_beta   90.00
_cell.angle_gamma   90.00
#
_symmetry.space_group_name_H-M   'P 1'
#
loop_
_entity.id
_entity.type
_entity.pdbx_description
1 polymer ?
#
loop_
_entity_poly.entity_id
_entity_poly.type
_entity_poly.pdbx_seq_one_letter_code
_entity_poly.pdbx_strand_id
1 'polypeptide(L)'
;MIGFAGLSHLGIVTSIAVASKGFEVSAFDGDSHLCEQLRRGCLPIVEPDLPELLAKNRNHVEFTSDVSTVGACDVVYVSKDVPTDERNRSDLSALRRLINDVVSHMQSGATLVVLSQVPPGFTRQLSHDLRSMVDERDLQIYYQVETLIFGRAVERALHPERYIIGCNDPQTP
;
A
#
# COMPACT_ATOMS: atom_id res chain seq x y z
N MET A 1 -8.67 -9.66 6.02
CA MET A 1 -8.86 -8.22 5.68
C MET A 1 -7.58 -7.71 5.02
N ILE A 2 -7.66 -6.77 4.08
CA ILE A 2 -6.47 -6.24 3.38
C ILE A 2 -6.19 -4.79 3.81
N GLY A 3 -4.97 -4.52 4.25
CA GLY A 3 -4.51 -3.20 4.62
C GLY A 3 -3.83 -2.48 3.46
N PHE A 4 -4.09 -1.19 3.32
CA PHE A 4 -3.31 -0.28 2.49
C PHE A 4 -2.83 0.87 3.36
N ALA A 5 -1.54 1.13 3.37
CA ALA A 5 -0.92 2.18 4.17
C ALA A 5 -0.17 3.15 3.26
N GLY A 6 -0.48 4.43 3.37
CA GLY A 6 -0.05 5.46 2.42
C GLY A 6 -1.05 5.59 1.28
N LEU A 7 -1.81 6.68 1.28
CA LEU A 7 -2.86 6.97 0.31
C LEU A 7 -2.37 8.00 -0.70
N SER A 8 -1.25 7.68 -1.37
CA SER A 8 -0.89 8.39 -2.61
C SER A 8 -1.85 8.02 -3.74
N HIS A 9 -1.63 8.55 -4.96
CA HIS A 9 -2.43 8.19 -6.13
C HIS A 9 -2.58 6.67 -6.30
N LEU A 10 -1.45 5.95 -6.19
CA LEU A 10 -1.39 4.49 -6.20
C LEU A 10 -2.21 3.87 -5.07
N GLY A 11 -1.97 4.28 -3.82
CA GLY A 11 -2.67 3.72 -2.66
C GLY A 11 -4.19 3.90 -2.72
N ILE A 12 -4.65 5.07 -3.17
CA ILE A 12 -6.09 5.36 -3.33
C ILE A 12 -6.70 4.48 -4.42
N VAL A 13 -6.12 4.45 -5.62
CA VAL A 13 -6.68 3.67 -6.74
C VAL A 13 -6.70 2.19 -6.41
N THR A 14 -5.60 1.65 -5.89
CA THR A 14 -5.46 0.21 -5.68
C THR A 14 -6.28 -0.28 -4.48
N SER A 15 -6.38 0.49 -3.40
CA SER A 15 -7.26 0.13 -2.26
C SER A 15 -8.74 0.04 -2.69
N ILE A 16 -9.23 1.01 -3.48
CA ILE A 16 -10.60 1.01 -4.00
C ILE A 16 -10.80 -0.12 -5.02
N ALA A 17 -9.82 -0.37 -5.89
CA ALA A 17 -9.87 -1.46 -6.85
C ALA A 17 -9.94 -2.83 -6.15
N VAL A 18 -9.15 -3.05 -5.11
CA VAL A 18 -9.19 -4.28 -4.30
C VAL A 18 -10.53 -4.44 -3.58
N ALA A 19 -11.06 -3.35 -3.00
CA ALA A 19 -12.40 -3.36 -2.41
C ALA A 19 -13.47 -3.79 -3.42
N SER A 20 -13.36 -3.32 -4.67
CA SER A 20 -14.30 -3.71 -5.75
C SER A 20 -14.24 -5.18 -6.17
N LYS A 21 -13.18 -5.91 -5.79
CA LYS A 21 -13.07 -7.35 -5.98
C LYS A 21 -13.72 -8.15 -4.82
N GLY A 22 -14.36 -7.48 -3.86
CA GLY A 22 -15.09 -8.10 -2.76
C GLY A 22 -14.26 -8.30 -1.48
N PHE A 23 -13.09 -7.68 -1.38
CA PHE A 23 -12.30 -7.70 -0.15
C PHE A 23 -12.69 -6.55 0.78
N GLU A 24 -12.70 -6.81 2.09
CA GLU A 24 -12.74 -5.75 3.09
C GLU A 24 -11.37 -5.08 3.19
N VAL A 25 -11.35 -3.75 3.03
CA VAL A 25 -10.12 -2.94 2.95
C VAL A 25 -10.06 -1.91 4.07
N SER A 26 -8.94 -1.90 4.80
CA SER A 26 -8.56 -0.80 5.69
C SER A 26 -7.49 0.06 5.02
N ALA A 27 -7.85 1.27 4.64
CA ALA A 27 -7.03 2.24 3.92
C ALA A 27 -6.54 3.35 4.86
N PHE A 28 -5.29 3.24 5.31
CA PHE A 28 -4.65 4.13 6.27
C PHE A 28 -3.75 5.19 5.60
N ASP A 29 -3.85 6.44 6.04
CA ASP A 29 -2.80 7.46 5.89
C ASP A 29 -2.66 8.30 7.17
N GLY A 30 -1.45 8.74 7.50
CA GLY A 30 -1.21 9.62 8.65
C GLY A 30 -1.84 11.01 8.50
N ASP A 31 -2.20 11.42 7.28
CA ASP A 31 -2.98 12.64 7.04
C ASP A 31 -4.47 12.42 7.34
N SER A 32 -4.88 12.82 8.55
CA SER A 32 -6.28 12.78 8.99
C SER A 32 -7.24 13.61 8.12
N HIS A 33 -6.76 14.70 7.50
CA HIS A 33 -7.59 15.53 6.63
C HIS A 33 -7.86 14.81 5.31
N LEU A 34 -6.84 14.20 4.71
CA LEU A 34 -6.98 13.35 3.54
C LEU A 34 -7.97 12.21 3.80
N CYS A 35 -7.83 11.51 4.92
CA CYS A 35 -8.73 10.41 5.26
C CYS A 35 -10.18 10.87 5.46
N GLU A 36 -10.39 12.05 6.05
CA GLU A 36 -11.74 12.63 6.17
C GLU A 36 -12.35 13.00 4.81
N GLN A 37 -11.55 13.58 3.90
CA GLN A 37 -12.00 13.88 2.54
C GLN A 37 -12.41 12.59 1.81
N LEU A 38 -11.57 11.55 1.85
CA LEU A 38 -11.84 10.26 1.22
C LEU A 38 -13.09 9.58 1.81
N ARG A 39 -13.26 9.62 3.14
CA ARG A 39 -14.49 9.14 3.81
C ARG A 39 -15.75 9.85 3.32
N ARG A 40 -15.65 11.12 2.90
CA ARG A 40 -16.77 11.89 2.32
C ARG A 40 -16.97 11.63 0.82
N GLY A 41 -16.09 10.86 0.18
CA GLY A 41 -16.09 10.61 -1.26
C GLY A 41 -15.38 11.71 -2.06
N CYS A 42 -14.67 12.62 -1.41
CA CYS A 42 -13.88 13.66 -2.06
C CYS A 42 -12.50 13.10 -2.41
N LEU A 43 -12.29 12.78 -3.69
CA LEU A 43 -11.02 12.26 -4.20
C LEU A 43 -10.05 13.41 -4.50
N PRO A 44 -8.82 13.41 -3.95
CA PRO A 44 -7.80 14.43 -4.25
C PRO A 44 -7.09 14.19 -5.61
N ILE A 45 -7.45 13.11 -6.29
CA ILE A 45 -6.90 12.70 -7.58
C ILE A 45 -8.01 12.62 -8.62
N VAL A 46 -7.64 12.80 -9.89
CA VAL A 46 -8.56 12.72 -11.03
C VAL A 46 -8.20 11.49 -11.86
N GLU A 47 -9.06 10.49 -11.81
CA GLU A 47 -8.97 9.28 -12.63
C GLU A 47 -10.36 8.94 -13.19
N PRO A 48 -10.46 8.52 -14.46
CA PRO A 48 -11.71 7.98 -14.99
C PRO A 48 -12.24 6.83 -14.15
N ASP A 49 -13.56 6.77 -14.01
CA ASP A 49 -14.31 5.72 -13.30
C ASP A 49 -14.06 5.59 -11.78
N LEU A 50 -13.03 6.23 -11.22
CA LEU A 50 -12.69 6.13 -9.80
C LEU A 50 -13.81 6.62 -8.86
N PRO A 51 -14.48 7.76 -9.11
CA PRO A 51 -15.58 8.21 -8.25
C PRO A 51 -16.74 7.21 -8.20
N GLU A 52 -17.09 6.62 -9.34
CA GLU A 52 -18.16 5.61 -9.43
C GLU A 52 -17.75 4.31 -8.74
N LEU A 53 -16.50 3.88 -8.93
CA LEU A 53 -15.94 2.69 -8.29
C LEU A 53 -15.95 2.83 -6.77
N LEU A 54 -15.54 3.99 -6.24
CA LEU A 54 -15.61 4.27 -4.81
C LEU A 54 -17.06 4.27 -4.31
N ALA A 55 -17.97 4.95 -5.01
CA ALA A 55 -19.37 5.03 -4.60
C ALA A 55 -20.03 3.65 -4.48
N LYS A 56 -19.74 2.74 -5.41
CA LYS A 56 -20.26 1.36 -5.40
C LYS A 56 -19.68 0.49 -4.28
N ASN A 57 -18.44 0.77 -3.86
CA ASN A 57 -17.70 -0.08 -2.94
C ASN A 57 -17.41 0.59 -1.59
N ARG A 58 -18.13 1.68 -1.26
CA ARG A 58 -17.91 2.47 -0.05
C ARG A 58 -18.03 1.66 1.25
N ASN A 59 -18.82 0.59 1.23
CA ASN A 59 -19.00 -0.29 2.40
C ASN A 59 -17.86 -1.31 2.57
N HIS A 60 -16.98 -1.45 1.57
CA HIS A 60 -15.86 -2.39 1.56
C HIS A 60 -14.50 -1.69 1.75
N VAL A 61 -14.48 -0.36 1.88
CA VAL A 61 -13.26 0.42 2.11
C VAL A 61 -13.46 1.40 3.25
N GLU A 62 -12.67 1.22 4.31
CA GLU A 62 -12.60 2.14 5.43
C GLU A 62 -11.35 3.00 5.31
N PHE A 63 -11.52 4.31 5.08
CA PHE A 63 -10.41 5.27 5.14
C PHE A 63 -10.21 5.79 6.55
N THR A 64 -9.01 5.65 7.09
CA THR A 64 -8.70 5.97 8.49
C THR A 64 -7.32 6.59 8.64
N SER A 65 -7.15 7.39 9.70
CA SER A 65 -5.82 7.87 10.14
C SER A 65 -5.36 7.20 11.42
N ASP A 66 -6.04 6.14 11.84
CA ASP A 66 -5.62 5.27 12.93
C ASP A 66 -4.82 4.10 12.35
N VAL A 67 -3.52 4.07 12.63
CA VAL A 67 -2.63 3.01 12.16
C VAL A 67 -2.95 1.65 12.79
N SER A 68 -3.60 1.62 13.96
CA SER A 68 -3.88 0.37 14.68
C SER A 68 -4.83 -0.57 13.91
N THR A 69 -5.60 -0.04 12.96
CA THR A 69 -6.51 -0.85 12.13
C THR A 69 -5.76 -1.85 11.24
N VAL A 70 -4.47 -1.59 10.93
CA VAL A 70 -3.64 -2.55 10.17
C VAL A 70 -3.37 -3.83 10.96
N GLY A 71 -3.53 -3.84 12.28
CA GLY A 71 -3.30 -5.01 13.12
C GLY A 71 -4.30 -6.16 12.89
N ALA A 72 -5.45 -5.88 12.27
CA ALA A 72 -6.42 -6.89 11.87
C ALA A 72 -6.26 -7.37 10.42
N CYS A 73 -5.24 -6.88 9.69
CA CYS A 73 -4.99 -7.23 8.29
C CYS A 73 -4.02 -8.40 8.17
N ASP A 74 -4.33 -9.34 7.28
CA ASP A 74 -3.47 -10.50 6.98
C ASP A 74 -2.35 -10.11 5.99
N VAL A 75 -2.65 -9.13 5.14
CA VAL A 75 -1.73 -8.54 4.16
C VAL A 75 -1.85 -7.03 4.24
N VAL A 76 -0.71 -6.33 4.32
CA VAL A 76 -0.64 -4.88 4.34
C VAL A 76 0.25 -4.38 3.21
N TYR A 77 -0.34 -3.66 2.27
CA TYR A 77 0.35 -2.97 1.20
C TYR A 77 0.83 -1.60 1.69
N VAL A 78 2.07 -1.23 1.38
CA VAL A 78 2.60 0.12 1.63
C VAL A 78 2.86 0.85 0.32
N SER A 79 2.26 2.03 0.19
CA SER A 79 2.31 2.87 -1.00
C SER A 79 2.48 4.35 -0.62
N LYS A 80 3.73 4.78 -0.48
CA LYS A 80 4.10 6.19 -0.39
C LYS A 80 4.86 6.62 -1.64
N ASP A 81 4.61 7.83 -2.10
CA ASP A 81 5.43 8.41 -3.16
C ASP A 81 6.86 8.58 -2.67
N VAL A 82 7.82 8.27 -3.55
CA VAL A 82 9.25 8.33 -3.27
C VAL A 82 9.86 9.36 -4.22
N PRO A 83 10.01 10.62 -3.79
CA PRO A 83 10.63 11.65 -4.60
C PRO A 83 12.03 11.21 -5.03
N THR A 84 12.31 11.30 -6.34
CA THR A 84 13.60 10.95 -6.91
C THR A 84 14.14 12.14 -7.67
N ASP A 85 15.38 12.55 -7.36
CA ASP A 85 16.01 13.71 -7.99
C ASP A 85 16.60 13.38 -9.37
N GLU A 86 17.07 14.41 -10.08
CA GLU A 86 17.68 14.27 -11.42
C GLU A 86 18.95 13.41 -11.45
N ARG A 87 19.53 13.11 -10.27
CA ARG A 87 20.69 12.23 -10.10
C ARG A 87 20.27 10.80 -9.74
N ASN A 88 18.99 10.46 -9.88
CA ASN A 88 18.38 9.19 -9.49
C ASN A 88 18.54 8.86 -8.00
N ARG A 89 18.60 9.87 -7.13
CA ARG A 89 18.60 9.66 -5.67
C ARG A 89 17.19 9.77 -5.15
N SER A 90 16.71 8.68 -4.57
CA SER A 90 15.38 8.56 -3.99
C SER A 90 15.38 8.93 -2.50
N ASP A 91 14.46 9.81 -2.08
CA ASP A 91 14.20 10.06 -0.66
C ASP A 91 13.23 9.02 -0.10
N LEU A 92 13.79 8.06 0.64
CA LEU A 92 13.05 6.95 1.23
C LEU A 92 12.54 7.26 2.65
N SER A 93 12.79 8.46 3.19
CA SER A 93 12.57 8.77 4.59
C SER A 93 11.10 8.65 5.00
N ALA A 94 10.18 9.15 4.17
CA ALA A 94 8.75 9.08 4.43
C ALA A 94 8.23 7.64 4.34
N LEU A 95 8.67 6.88 3.34
CA LEU A 95 8.31 5.46 3.19
C LEU A 95 8.82 4.63 4.37
N ARG A 96 10.05 4.85 4.83
CA ARG A 96 10.62 4.13 5.97
C ARG A 96 9.88 4.42 7.28
N ARG A 97 9.51 5.69 7.52
CA ARG A 97 8.67 6.05 8.67
C ARG A 97 7.33 5.32 8.63
N LEU A 98 6.64 5.38 7.48
CA LEU A 98 5.37 4.68 7.29
C LEU A 98 5.49 3.17 7.54
N ILE A 99 6.53 2.53 7.00
CA ILE A 99 6.74 1.09 7.21
C ILE A 99 6.99 0.77 8.68
N ASN A 100 7.82 1.55 9.37
CA ASN A 100 8.08 1.33 10.80
C ASN A 100 6.78 1.45 11.62
N ASP A 101 5.98 2.49 11.36
CA ASP A 101 4.70 2.70 12.05
C ASP A 101 3.74 1.53 11.80
N VAL A 102 3.62 1.09 10.54
CA VAL A 102 2.76 -0.04 10.14
C VAL A 102 3.22 -1.34 10.78
N VAL A 103 4.50 -1.69 10.64
CA VAL A 103 5.05 -2.97 11.13
C VAL A 103 4.92 -3.08 12.64
N SER A 104 5.02 -1.98 13.39
CA SER A 104 4.82 -1.99 14.84
C SER A 104 3.38 -2.32 15.28
N HIS A 105 2.40 -2.23 14.37
CA HIS A 105 0.98 -2.55 14.63
C HIS A 105 0.51 -3.81 13.92
N MET A 106 1.30 -4.38 13.00
CA MET A 106 0.94 -5.61 12.30
C MET A 106 0.89 -6.81 13.26
N GLN A 107 -0.06 -7.71 13.04
CA GLN A 107 -0.08 -9.00 13.72
C GLN A 107 1.10 -9.88 13.27
N SER A 108 1.59 -10.74 14.17
CA SER A 108 2.61 -11.74 13.83
C SER A 108 2.11 -12.65 12.70
N GLY A 109 2.97 -12.91 11.72
CA GLY A 109 2.66 -13.71 10.54
C GLY A 109 1.98 -12.95 9.40
N ALA A 110 1.65 -11.67 9.57
CA ALA A 110 1.10 -10.86 8.47
C ALA A 110 2.15 -10.55 7.40
N THR A 111 1.68 -10.41 6.15
CA THR A 111 2.52 -10.11 5.00
C THR A 111 2.59 -8.61 4.74
N LEU A 112 3.80 -8.06 4.63
CA LEU A 112 4.04 -6.69 4.19
C LEU A 112 4.38 -6.69 2.70
N VAL A 113 3.64 -5.92 1.89
CA VAL A 113 3.88 -5.78 0.45
C VAL A 113 4.27 -4.34 0.12
N VAL A 114 5.49 -4.15 -0.39
CA VAL A 114 5.96 -2.83 -0.84
C VAL A 114 5.48 -2.60 -2.28
N LEU A 115 4.63 -1.59 -2.47
CA LEU A 115 4.18 -1.11 -3.79
C LEU A 115 4.94 0.13 -4.27
N SER A 116 5.50 0.90 -3.34
CA SER A 116 6.29 2.09 -3.66
C SER A 116 7.46 1.79 -4.58
N GLN A 117 7.74 2.71 -5.50
CA GLN A 117 8.95 2.64 -6.33
C GLN A 117 10.19 2.83 -5.45
N VAL A 118 11.02 1.80 -5.36
CA VAL A 118 12.22 1.77 -4.52
C VAL A 118 13.43 1.25 -5.28
N PRO A 119 14.66 1.66 -4.91
CA PRO A 119 15.85 1.16 -5.57
C PRO A 119 16.09 -0.34 -5.29
N PRO A 120 16.77 -1.06 -6.19
CA PRO A 120 17.16 -2.45 -5.94
C PRO A 120 17.92 -2.62 -4.63
N GLY A 121 17.60 -3.69 -3.90
CA GLY A 121 18.17 -3.97 -2.58
C GLY A 121 17.43 -3.32 -1.41
N PHE A 122 16.42 -2.47 -1.65
CA PHE A 122 15.60 -1.85 -0.60
C PHE A 122 14.99 -2.89 0.35
N THR A 123 14.29 -3.90 -0.15
CA THR A 123 13.63 -4.91 0.67
C THR A 123 14.62 -5.71 1.52
N ARG A 124 15.80 -6.04 0.98
CA ARG A 124 16.88 -6.69 1.76
C ARG A 124 17.37 -5.82 2.90
N GLN A 125 17.55 -4.51 2.67
CA GLN A 125 17.93 -3.58 3.74
C GLN A 125 16.79 -3.42 4.76
N LEU A 126 15.55 -3.34 4.28
CA LEU A 126 14.37 -3.24 5.12
C LEU A 126 14.23 -4.43 6.06
N SER A 127 14.41 -5.66 5.55
CA SER A 127 14.44 -6.88 6.36
C SER A 127 15.48 -6.80 7.46
N HIS A 128 16.66 -6.22 7.20
CA HIS A 128 17.70 -6.02 8.20
C HIS A 128 17.31 -4.97 9.25
N ASP A 129 16.73 -3.86 8.82
CA ASP A 129 16.37 -2.73 9.71
C ASP A 129 15.24 -3.12 10.69
N LEU A 130 14.31 -3.97 10.25
CA LEU A 130 13.14 -4.39 11.04
C LEU A 130 13.41 -5.53 12.04
N ARG A 131 14.61 -6.15 12.02
CA ARG A 131 14.98 -7.25 12.93
C ARG A 131 14.90 -6.90 14.42
N SER A 132 15.01 -5.61 14.72
CA SER A 132 14.89 -5.11 16.10
C SER A 132 13.44 -4.97 16.57
N MET A 133 12.47 -5.02 15.65
CA MET A 133 11.05 -4.80 15.91
C MET A 133 10.24 -6.10 15.86
N VAL A 134 10.62 -7.04 14.98
CA VAL A 134 9.88 -8.30 14.75
C VAL A 134 10.89 -9.44 14.57
N ASP A 135 10.56 -10.65 15.04
CA ASP A 135 11.35 -11.85 14.69
C ASP A 135 11.28 -12.03 13.16
N GLU A 136 12.43 -12.24 12.51
CA GLU A 136 12.51 -12.38 11.03
C GLU A 136 11.60 -13.47 10.48
N ARG A 137 11.25 -14.47 11.29
CA ARG A 137 10.35 -15.56 10.89
C ARG A 137 8.88 -15.16 10.83
N ASP A 138 8.52 -14.04 11.45
CA ASP A 138 7.14 -13.61 11.64
C ASP A 138 6.71 -12.50 10.67
N LEU A 139 7.64 -11.91 9.91
CA LEU A 139 7.34 -10.85 8.94
C LEU A 139 7.79 -11.25 7.53
N GLN A 140 6.82 -11.57 6.68
CA GLN A 140 7.06 -11.82 5.26
C GLN A 140 7.03 -10.52 4.47
N ILE A 141 8.12 -10.19 3.77
CA ILE A 141 8.24 -8.97 2.97
C ILE A 141 8.26 -9.32 1.49
N TYR A 142 7.31 -8.74 0.77
CA TYR A 142 7.19 -8.84 -0.67
C TYR A 142 7.35 -7.47 -1.32
N TYR A 143 7.74 -7.48 -2.58
CA TYR A 143 7.68 -6.32 -3.45
C TYR A 143 6.74 -6.62 -4.60
N GLN A 144 5.78 -5.74 -4.86
CA GLN A 144 4.93 -5.85 -6.04
C GLN A 144 5.18 -4.65 -6.94
N VAL A 145 5.52 -4.92 -8.20
CA VAL A 145 5.67 -3.85 -9.19
C VAL A 145 4.29 -3.34 -9.55
N GLU A 146 4.10 -2.03 -9.43
CA GLU A 146 2.91 -1.39 -9.95
C GLU A 146 3.09 -0.91 -11.39
N THR A 147 2.03 -1.02 -12.19
CA THR A 147 2.03 -0.66 -13.62
C THR A 147 0.93 0.35 -14.00
N LEU A 148 0.46 1.16 -13.03
CA LEU A 148 -0.56 2.19 -13.29
C LEU A 148 -0.09 3.18 -14.35
N ILE A 149 -1.07 3.64 -15.14
CA ILE A 149 -0.91 4.70 -16.11
C ILE A 149 -1.91 5.78 -15.74
N PHE A 150 -1.45 7.01 -15.54
CA PHE A 150 -2.32 8.14 -15.23
C PHE A 150 -3.42 8.29 -16.30
N GLY A 151 -4.65 8.49 -15.85
CA GLY A 151 -5.84 8.54 -16.71
C GLY A 151 -6.37 7.17 -17.14
N ARG A 152 -5.69 6.08 -16.78
CA ARG A 152 -6.14 4.68 -16.96
C ARG A 152 -5.85 3.85 -15.71
N ALA A 153 -5.70 4.50 -14.56
CA ALA A 153 -5.22 3.83 -13.36
C ALA A 153 -6.24 2.80 -12.86
N VAL A 154 -7.53 3.14 -12.89
CA VAL A 154 -8.62 2.23 -12.50
C VAL A 154 -8.64 0.98 -13.39
N GLU A 155 -8.60 1.15 -14.70
CA GLU A 155 -8.51 0.05 -15.68
C GLU A 155 -7.32 -0.87 -15.35
N ARG A 156 -6.14 -0.29 -15.13
CA ARG A 156 -4.90 -1.03 -14.84
C ARG A 156 -4.93 -1.76 -13.50
N ALA A 157 -5.53 -1.17 -12.47
CA ALA A 157 -5.67 -1.80 -11.17
C ALA A 157 -6.68 -2.97 -11.19
N LEU A 158 -7.76 -2.83 -11.98
CA LEU A 158 -8.80 -3.86 -12.08
C LEU A 158 -8.44 -5.01 -13.03
N HIS A 159 -7.64 -4.71 -14.06
CA HIS A 159 -7.27 -5.61 -15.15
C HIS A 159 -5.78 -5.46 -15.51
N PRO A 160 -4.86 -5.79 -14.60
CA PRO A 160 -3.44 -5.72 -14.90
C PRO A 160 -3.06 -6.75 -15.96
N GLU A 161 -2.19 -6.36 -16.89
CA GLU A 161 -1.68 -7.26 -17.93
C GLU A 161 -0.89 -8.44 -17.33
N ARG A 162 -0.22 -8.21 -16.20
CA ARG A 162 0.52 -9.21 -15.42
C ARG A 162 0.75 -8.72 -14.00
N TYR A 163 0.91 -9.66 -13.08
CA TYR A 163 1.45 -9.40 -11.74
C TYR A 163 2.95 -9.72 -11.73
N ILE A 164 3.76 -8.84 -11.17
CA ILE A 164 5.19 -9.06 -10.94
C ILE A 164 5.43 -8.90 -9.45
N ILE A 165 5.80 -10.02 -8.82
CA ILE A 165 5.99 -10.11 -7.37
C ILE A 165 7.42 -10.59 -7.13
N GLY A 166 8.12 -9.91 -6.24
CA GLY A 166 9.42 -10.31 -5.70
C GLY A 166 9.27 -10.81 -4.28
N CYS A 167 9.80 -12.00 -4.01
CA CYS A 167 9.89 -12.62 -2.70
C CYS A 167 11.34 -12.99 -2.38
N ASN A 168 11.65 -13.24 -1.11
CA ASN A 168 12.99 -13.66 -0.70
C ASN A 168 13.26 -15.14 -1.03
N ASP A 169 12.25 -16.00 -0.89
CA ASP A 169 12.34 -17.43 -1.22
C ASP A 169 11.43 -17.77 -2.42
N PRO A 170 12.00 -18.04 -3.60
CA PRO A 170 11.23 -18.43 -4.78
C PRO A 170 10.46 -19.76 -4.64
N GLN A 171 10.80 -20.60 -3.64
CA GLN A 171 10.10 -21.86 -3.39
C GLN A 171 8.85 -21.69 -2.53
N THR A 172 8.69 -20.54 -1.88
CA THR A 172 7.53 -20.16 -1.08
C THR A 172 6.99 -18.79 -1.54
N PRO A 173 6.47 -18.70 -2.79
CA PRO A 173 5.94 -17.45 -3.34
C PRO A 173 4.66 -16.99 -2.63
#